data_AF-A0A7S2IN82-F1
#
_entry.id   AF-A0A7S2IN82-F1
#
_cell.length_a   1.000
_cell.length_b   1.000
_cell.length_c   1.000
_cell.angle_alpha   90.00
_cell.angle_beta   90.00
_cell.angle_gamma   90.00
#
_symmetry.space_group_name_H-M   'P 1'
#
loop_
_entity.id
_entity.type
_entity.pdbx_description
1 polymer ?
#
loop_
_entity_poly.entity_id
_entity_poly.type
_entity_poly.pdbx_seq_one_letter_code
_entity_poly.pdbx_strand_id
1 'polypeptide(L)'
;DQDYDGSHIKGLLINLIHAWWPSLARLPNFVREFFTPIVKATRGKEKISFYTMPEYEKWKEETDNGKGFRIKYYKGLGTSEAKEAKEYFSAIASHTLSYKYEGVRDDQMIDLAFNKKKADDRKEWINGYEEGSLVDHTQKEVTYSDFVNKELVLFARYNVVRMIPSLIDGFKPSQRKVIFGCFKRKLKNDCKVAQLTGYVSEHAAYHHGESSLQETIIGMAQDFVGSNNVNLLVPQGQFGTRLQGGKDSASARYIYTRLAPVARLIFKEEDDNILDYIREDGMKIEPTWYCPVIPMVLVNGAEGIGTGWSTLIPNYNPKEIIANLRRFLKGQEMQMMTPWYQGFKGSIVETKSEKGKYDVTGVINVDPNDSAKATITELPVKKWTQDYRELLEDNLPKGEKKKADATKLLEEYAEYHTEQTVNFELALSAEGQRRAEAGTLDRAFKLHSSVTTSNMMLFNEQGRIQKYDTVLDVLREFADVRLRMYDKRKAFLVARLTKECEVLSAKARFIKLVVEGRLKIKRRKILDLVADLRKLGFKPLEAVKGKSDKGGDGDGDGDEEEEAGAGDGDGGDGDGDGESGEAAEGE
;
A
#
# COMPACT_ATOMS: atom_id res chain seq x y z
N ASP A 1 -7.52 15.12 16.02
CA ASP A 1 -6.72 14.00 16.57
C ASP A 1 -5.28 14.43 16.74
N GLN A 2 -4.53 13.75 17.62
CA GLN A 2 -3.11 14.01 17.82
C GLN A 2 -2.31 13.06 16.92
N ASP A 3 -2.52 13.26 15.63
CA ASP A 3 -1.89 12.54 14.53
C ASP A 3 -1.44 13.54 13.45
N TYR A 4 -0.71 13.04 12.46
CA TYR A 4 -0.16 13.90 11.40
C TYR A 4 -1.26 14.63 10.60
N ASP A 5 -2.39 13.96 10.35
CA ASP A 5 -3.52 14.57 9.63
C ASP A 5 -4.18 15.67 10.48
N GLY A 6 -4.23 15.52 11.81
CA GLY A 6 -4.59 16.57 12.76
C GLY A 6 -3.69 17.80 12.68
N SER A 7 -2.36 17.60 12.63
CA SER A 7 -1.40 18.70 12.44
C SER A 7 -1.60 19.44 11.10
N HIS A 8 -1.97 18.72 10.03
CA HIS A 8 -2.33 19.33 8.77
C HIS A 8 -3.59 20.20 8.87
N ILE A 9 -4.63 19.73 9.58
CA ILE A 9 -5.86 20.50 9.83
C ILE A 9 -5.55 21.79 10.61
N LYS A 10 -4.72 21.70 11.66
CA LYS A 10 -4.24 22.89 12.39
C LYS A 10 -3.57 23.88 11.45
N GLY A 11 -2.67 23.40 10.60
CA GLY A 11 -1.96 24.23 9.62
C GLY A 11 -2.89 24.87 8.58
N LEU A 12 -3.89 24.14 8.07
CA LEU A 12 -4.89 24.68 7.15
C LEU A 12 -5.74 25.78 7.79
N LEU A 13 -6.12 25.60 9.06
CA LEU A 13 -6.84 26.63 9.82
C LEU A 13 -5.98 27.87 10.05
N ILE A 14 -4.71 27.69 10.43
CA ILE A 14 -3.74 28.78 10.57
C ILE A 14 -3.58 29.52 9.23
N ASN A 15 -3.43 28.80 8.12
CA ASN A 15 -3.33 29.36 6.78
C ASN A 15 -4.59 30.12 6.38
N LEU A 16 -5.78 29.62 6.70
CA LEU A 16 -7.05 30.32 6.45
C LEU A 16 -7.07 31.68 7.18
N ILE A 17 -6.78 31.66 8.48
CA ILE A 17 -6.75 32.88 9.31
C ILE A 17 -5.68 33.84 8.79
N HIS A 18 -4.48 33.34 8.50
CA HIS A 18 -3.36 34.13 7.99
C HIS A 18 -3.66 34.78 6.64
N ALA A 19 -4.23 34.03 5.69
CA ALA A 19 -4.48 34.52 4.34
C ALA A 19 -5.61 35.55 4.27
N TRP A 20 -6.64 35.44 5.13
CA TRP A 20 -7.83 36.28 5.08
C TRP A 20 -7.79 37.41 6.12
N TRP A 21 -7.26 37.11 7.30
CA TRP A 21 -7.18 38.03 8.44
C TRP A 21 -5.81 37.97 9.13
N PRO A 22 -4.71 38.38 8.46
CA PRO A 22 -3.38 38.30 9.05
C PRO A 22 -3.25 39.00 10.40
N SER A 23 -4.02 40.08 10.63
CA SER A 23 -4.06 40.79 11.91
C SER A 23 -4.55 39.91 13.07
N LEU A 24 -5.46 38.96 12.83
CA LEU A 24 -5.95 38.04 13.86
C LEU A 24 -4.89 37.01 14.26
N ALA A 25 -4.14 36.47 13.29
CA ALA A 25 -3.04 35.55 13.58
C ALA A 25 -1.93 36.20 14.45
N ARG A 26 -1.79 37.53 14.36
CA ARG A 26 -0.81 38.32 15.13
C ARG A 26 -1.26 38.65 16.55
N LEU A 27 -2.55 38.48 16.87
CA LEU A 27 -3.05 38.75 18.21
C LEU A 27 -2.61 37.64 19.17
N PRO A 28 -2.06 37.98 20.35
CA PRO A 28 -1.65 36.98 21.33
C PRO A 28 -2.88 36.20 21.82
N ASN A 29 -2.72 34.88 21.98
CA ASN A 29 -3.76 33.97 22.47
C ASN A 29 -5.04 33.87 21.61
N PHE A 30 -5.04 34.39 20.38
CA PHE A 30 -6.18 34.26 19.48
C PHE A 30 -6.31 32.83 18.95
N VAL A 31 -5.22 32.28 18.40
CA VAL A 31 -5.14 30.88 18.00
C VAL A 31 -4.55 30.07 19.14
N ARG A 32 -5.29 29.03 19.55
CA ARG A 32 -4.89 28.08 20.59
C ARG A 32 -5.21 26.68 20.11
N GLU A 33 -4.40 25.72 20.51
CA GLU A 33 -4.72 24.32 20.35
C GLU A 33 -4.98 23.65 21.69
N PHE A 34 -5.83 22.62 21.62
CA PHE A 34 -6.02 21.68 22.70
C PHE A 34 -5.34 20.37 22.33
N PHE A 35 -4.49 19.85 23.22
CA PHE A 35 -3.75 18.63 22.99
C PHE A 35 -3.99 17.58 24.07
N THR A 36 -3.87 16.31 23.70
CA THR A 36 -4.10 15.16 24.56
C THR A 36 -2.90 14.23 24.51
N PRO A 37 -2.65 13.43 25.56
CA PRO A 37 -1.59 12.41 25.52
C PRO A 37 -1.80 11.44 24.35
N ILE A 38 -0.72 11.02 23.69
CA ILE A 38 -0.74 10.04 22.60
C ILE A 38 -0.46 8.61 23.10
N VAL A 39 0.21 8.47 24.25
CA VAL A 39 0.46 7.18 24.91
C VAL A 39 0.25 7.33 26.41
N LYS A 40 -0.38 6.34 27.03
CA LYS A 40 -0.42 6.22 28.49
C LYS A 40 0.12 4.87 28.93
N ALA A 41 1.07 4.90 29.87
CA ALA A 41 1.57 3.72 30.58
C ALA A 41 0.91 3.66 31.97
N THR A 42 0.29 2.52 32.30
CA THR A 42 -0.40 2.32 33.58
C THR A 42 0.15 1.11 34.33
N ARG A 43 0.50 1.27 35.61
CA ARG A 43 0.89 0.19 36.51
C ARG A 43 0.26 0.40 37.89
N GLY A 44 -0.79 -0.37 38.20
CA GLY A 44 -1.57 -0.17 39.42
C GLY A 44 -2.20 1.23 39.46
N LYS A 45 -1.77 2.08 40.41
CA LYS A 45 -2.22 3.48 40.55
C LYS A 45 -1.34 4.48 39.77
N GLU A 46 -0.16 4.06 39.35
CA GLU A 46 0.77 4.89 38.59
C GLU A 46 0.27 5.04 37.15
N LYS A 47 0.10 6.29 36.70
CA LYS A 47 -0.26 6.64 35.33
C LYS A 47 0.74 7.66 34.81
N ILE A 48 1.40 7.31 33.71
CA ILE A 48 2.34 8.19 33.02
C ILE A 48 1.74 8.48 31.64
N SER A 49 1.65 9.76 31.31
CA SER A 49 1.12 10.25 30.03
C SER A 49 2.27 10.82 29.21
N PHE A 50 2.35 10.43 27.95
CA PHE A 50 3.32 10.92 26.99
C PHE A 50 2.60 11.67 25.88
N TYR A 51 3.16 12.81 25.47
CA TYR A 51 2.56 13.68 24.46
C TYR A 51 3.29 13.56 23.12
N THR A 52 4.50 13.00 23.10
CA THR A 52 5.24 12.67 21.88
C THR A 52 5.74 11.22 21.89
N MET A 53 5.93 10.63 20.71
CA MET A 53 6.41 9.25 20.59
C MET A 53 7.86 9.11 21.09
N PRO A 54 8.77 10.05 20.80
CA PRO A 54 10.14 9.97 21.34
C PRO A 54 10.23 10.02 22.86
N GLU A 55 9.37 10.79 23.54
CA GLU A 55 9.29 10.75 25.01
C GLU A 55 8.92 9.35 25.52
N TYR A 56 7.93 8.72 24.88
CA TYR A 56 7.50 7.37 25.24
C TYR A 56 8.58 6.32 24.97
N GLU A 57 9.21 6.33 23.79
CA GLU A 57 10.24 5.36 23.44
C GLU A 57 11.48 5.52 24.33
N LYS A 58 11.91 6.75 24.63
CA LYS A 58 13.00 7.00 25.59
C LYS A 58 12.67 6.44 26.97
N TRP A 59 11.47 6.73 27.50
CA TRP A 59 11.03 6.19 28.79
C TRP A 59 11.01 4.65 28.79
N LYS A 60 10.55 4.05 27.70
CA LYS A 60 10.45 2.60 27.53
C LYS A 60 11.83 1.94 27.52
N GLU A 61 12.80 2.50 26.78
CA GLU A 61 14.19 2.06 26.79
C GLU A 61 14.82 2.14 28.19
N GLU A 62 14.54 3.22 28.92
CA GLU A 62 15.03 3.44 30.28
C GLU A 62 14.33 2.55 31.34
N THR A 63 13.18 1.93 31.01
CA THR A 63 12.31 1.22 31.97
C THR A 63 12.10 -0.26 31.61
N ASP A 64 13.17 -1.01 31.33
CA ASP A 64 13.11 -2.46 30.97
C ASP A 64 12.05 -2.75 29.88
N ASN A 65 12.01 -1.90 28.84
CA ASN A 65 11.02 -1.95 27.76
C ASN A 65 9.56 -1.82 28.22
N GLY A 66 9.32 -1.10 29.32
CA GLY A 66 7.98 -0.89 29.88
C GLY A 66 7.39 -2.14 30.55
N LYS A 67 8.23 -3.12 30.92
CA LYS A 67 7.76 -4.39 31.49
C LYS A 67 6.90 -4.17 32.75
N GLY A 68 5.72 -4.79 32.75
CA GLY A 68 4.75 -4.68 33.84
C GLY A 68 3.86 -3.43 33.79
N PHE A 69 4.05 -2.54 32.80
CA PHE A 69 3.08 -1.49 32.48
C PHE A 69 2.10 -1.97 31.41
N ARG A 70 0.83 -1.60 31.55
CA ARG A 70 -0.16 -1.66 30.48
C ARG A 70 -0.03 -0.39 29.64
N ILE A 71 0.32 -0.55 28.37
CA ILE A 71 0.47 0.56 27.41
C ILE A 71 -0.82 0.69 26.61
N LYS A 72 -1.35 1.91 26.49
CA LYS A 72 -2.49 2.23 25.63
C LYS A 72 -2.14 3.44 24.75
N TYR A 73 -2.35 3.31 23.44
CA TYR A 73 -2.14 4.36 22.45
C TYR A 73 -3.44 5.14 22.23
N TYR A 74 -3.35 6.46 22.08
CA TYR A 74 -4.44 7.43 22.00
C TYR A 74 -4.29 8.30 20.73
N LYS A 75 -4.23 7.66 19.56
CA LYS A 75 -4.08 8.36 18.28
C LYS A 75 -5.33 9.22 17.97
N GLY A 76 -6.53 8.67 18.19
CA GLY A 76 -7.81 9.37 17.99
C GLY A 76 -8.39 9.97 19.27
N LEU A 77 -9.02 11.15 19.19
CA LEU A 77 -9.68 11.78 20.33
C LEU A 77 -10.83 10.91 20.89
N GLY A 78 -11.49 10.13 20.03
CA GLY A 78 -12.53 9.18 20.42
C GLY A 78 -12.06 8.01 21.30
N THR A 79 -10.75 7.81 21.45
CA THR A 79 -10.19 6.77 22.33
C THR A 79 -10.27 7.14 23.82
N SER A 80 -10.41 8.43 24.14
CA SER A 80 -10.50 8.92 25.51
C SER A 80 -11.91 8.74 26.09
N GLU A 81 -12.00 8.23 27.31
CA GLU A 81 -13.28 8.11 28.02
C GLU A 81 -13.80 9.48 28.47
N ALA A 82 -15.11 9.62 28.67
CA ALA A 82 -15.72 10.86 29.17
C ALA A 82 -15.12 11.32 30.53
N LYS A 83 -14.66 10.38 31.36
CA LYS A 83 -13.96 10.68 32.62
C LYS A 83 -12.61 11.34 32.35
N GLU A 84 -11.82 10.80 31.43
CA GLU A 84 -10.53 11.35 31.04
C GLU A 84 -10.70 12.73 30.40
N ALA A 85 -11.72 12.91 29.57
CA ALA A 85 -12.05 14.22 29.01
C ALA A 85 -12.32 15.25 30.12
N LYS A 86 -13.16 14.92 31.12
CA LYS A 86 -13.40 15.79 32.29
C LYS A 86 -12.10 16.10 33.05
N GLU A 87 -11.21 15.13 33.20
CA GLU A 87 -9.89 15.35 33.80
C GLU A 87 -9.08 16.36 32.97
N TYR A 88 -9.02 16.23 31.65
CA TYR A 88 -8.32 17.18 30.78
C TYR A 88 -8.92 18.59 30.85
N PHE A 89 -10.25 18.72 30.78
CA PHE A 89 -10.93 20.02 30.87
C PHE A 89 -10.81 20.66 32.25
N SER A 90 -10.74 19.87 33.32
CA SER A 90 -10.44 20.37 34.67
C SER A 90 -9.03 20.93 34.78
N ALA A 91 -8.10 20.40 33.97
CA ALA A 91 -6.73 20.85 33.84
C ALA A 91 -6.48 21.52 32.47
N ILE A 92 -7.44 22.29 31.96
CA ILE A 92 -7.38 22.83 30.57
C ILE A 92 -6.12 23.64 30.30
N ALA A 93 -5.60 24.35 31.31
CA ALA A 93 -4.38 25.15 31.20
C ALA A 93 -3.12 24.32 30.94
N SER A 94 -3.09 23.03 31.30
CA SER A 94 -1.97 22.12 31.01
C SER A 94 -2.17 21.32 29.72
N HIS A 95 -3.29 21.50 29.03
CA HIS A 95 -3.65 20.84 27.76
C HIS A 95 -3.91 21.87 26.66
N THR A 96 -3.52 23.13 26.90
CA THR A 96 -3.70 24.23 25.96
C THR A 96 -2.36 24.83 25.65
N LEU A 97 -2.09 25.02 24.36
CA LEU A 97 -0.90 25.68 23.87
C LEU A 97 -1.32 26.84 22.97
N SER A 98 -0.78 28.03 23.24
CA SER A 98 -1.11 29.26 22.52
C SER A 98 -0.12 29.50 21.39
N TYR A 99 -0.61 29.93 20.24
CA TYR A 99 0.27 30.34 19.14
C TYR A 99 0.66 31.81 19.30
N LYS A 100 1.96 32.07 19.25
CA LYS A 100 2.56 33.40 19.35
C LYS A 100 3.15 33.81 18.00
N TYR A 101 2.84 35.02 17.59
CA TYR A 101 3.47 35.64 16.43
C TYR A 101 4.74 36.40 16.85
N GLU A 102 5.88 36.10 16.24
CA GLU A 102 7.18 36.71 16.54
C GLU A 102 7.76 37.53 15.38
N GLY A 103 7.05 37.62 14.25
CA GLY A 103 7.40 38.54 13.18
C GLY A 103 7.31 37.93 11.79
N VAL A 104 7.96 38.59 10.82
CA VAL A 104 7.88 38.27 9.39
C VAL A 104 8.28 36.82 9.07
N ARG A 105 9.12 36.21 9.90
CA ARG A 105 9.50 34.80 9.73
C ARG A 105 8.28 33.87 9.79
N ASP A 106 7.34 34.12 10.70
CA ASP A 106 6.11 33.33 10.79
C ASP A 106 5.27 33.44 9.53
N ASP A 107 5.12 34.66 9.01
CA ASP A 107 4.43 34.91 7.73
C ASP A 107 5.09 34.11 6.59
N GLN A 108 6.42 34.09 6.54
CA GLN A 108 7.20 33.36 5.53
C GLN A 108 7.05 31.85 5.67
N MET A 109 7.01 31.31 6.89
CA MET A 109 6.87 29.86 7.12
C MET A 109 5.46 29.37 6.79
N ILE A 110 4.41 30.15 7.09
CA ILE A 110 3.05 29.81 6.69
C ILE A 110 2.92 29.85 5.16
N ASP A 111 3.44 30.89 4.51
CA ASP A 111 3.44 30.98 3.04
C ASP A 111 4.25 29.84 2.39
N LEU A 112 5.41 29.47 2.94
CA LEU A 112 6.18 28.30 2.50
C LEU A 112 5.34 27.01 2.50
N ALA A 113 4.63 26.77 3.59
CA ALA A 113 3.86 25.54 3.78
C ALA A 113 2.69 25.40 2.80
N PHE A 114 1.98 26.49 2.47
CA PHE A 114 0.69 26.41 1.77
C PHE A 114 0.66 27.07 0.38
N ASN A 115 1.67 27.85 0.01
CA ASN A 115 1.71 28.49 -1.30
C ASN A 115 2.02 27.47 -2.42
N LYS A 116 1.10 27.35 -3.39
CA LYS A 116 1.25 26.42 -4.51
C LYS A 116 2.51 26.66 -5.35
N LYS A 117 3.05 27.88 -5.36
CA LYS A 117 4.26 28.24 -6.13
C LYS A 117 5.57 27.86 -5.46
N LYS A 118 5.56 27.48 -4.17
CA LYS A 118 6.74 27.15 -3.36
C LYS A 118 7.01 25.65 -3.25
N ALA A 119 6.74 24.90 -4.32
CA ALA A 119 6.91 23.45 -4.31
C ALA A 119 8.37 23.04 -4.11
N ASP A 120 9.32 23.73 -4.78
CA ASP A 120 10.75 23.44 -4.66
C ASP A 120 11.30 23.86 -3.28
N ASP A 121 10.91 25.03 -2.77
CA ASP A 121 11.25 25.47 -1.41
C ASP A 121 10.81 24.44 -0.35
N ARG A 122 9.62 23.84 -0.53
CA ARG A 122 9.14 22.77 0.38
C ARG A 122 10.01 21.52 0.32
N LYS A 123 10.64 21.21 -0.81
CA LYS A 123 11.55 20.07 -0.91
C LYS A 123 12.78 20.30 -0.04
N GLU A 124 13.38 21.48 -0.13
CA GLU A 124 14.53 21.87 0.70
C GLU A 124 14.15 21.88 2.19
N TRP A 125 13.00 22.45 2.52
CA TRP A 125 12.48 22.48 3.89
C TRP A 125 12.26 21.08 4.48
N ILE A 126 11.62 20.19 3.74
CA ILE A 126 11.35 18.81 4.18
C ILE A 126 12.64 18.00 4.32
N ASN A 127 13.60 18.19 3.40
CA ASN A 127 14.90 17.53 3.44
C ASN A 127 15.82 18.09 4.55
N GLY A 128 15.63 19.35 4.94
CA GLY A 128 16.37 20.01 6.02
C GLY A 128 15.86 19.68 7.43
N TYR A 129 14.85 18.82 7.57
CA TYR A 129 14.34 18.41 8.87
C TYR A 129 15.37 17.59 9.66
N GLU A 130 15.66 18.02 10.88
CA GLU A 130 16.51 17.29 11.83
C GLU A 130 15.67 16.35 12.68
N GLU A 131 15.99 15.05 12.65
CA GLU A 131 15.25 14.02 13.38
C GLU A 131 15.25 14.30 14.89
N GLY A 132 14.07 14.26 15.52
CA GLY A 132 13.89 14.61 16.93
C GLY A 132 13.56 16.08 17.19
N SER A 133 13.56 16.94 16.16
CA SER A 133 13.06 18.31 16.27
C SER A 133 11.53 18.30 16.35
N LEU A 134 10.99 18.37 17.58
CA LEU A 134 9.56 18.28 17.87
C LEU A 134 9.06 19.52 18.64
N VAL A 135 7.75 19.78 18.55
CA VAL A 135 7.09 20.77 19.39
C VAL A 135 7.08 20.27 20.84
N ASP A 136 7.62 21.09 21.74
CA ASP A 136 7.63 20.84 23.17
C ASP A 136 6.28 21.26 23.78
N HIS A 137 5.41 20.27 23.97
CA HIS A 137 4.06 20.47 24.52
C HIS A 137 4.06 20.74 26.04
N THR A 138 5.23 20.77 26.70
CA THR A 138 5.33 21.25 28.08
C THR A 138 5.32 22.78 28.17
N GLN A 139 5.54 23.47 27.05
CA GLN A 139 5.50 24.92 26.95
C GLN A 139 4.07 25.43 26.79
N LYS A 140 3.83 26.66 27.27
CA LYS A 140 2.51 27.32 27.15
C LYS A 140 2.29 27.98 25.80
N GLU A 141 3.37 28.28 25.09
CA GLU A 141 3.34 29.03 23.84
C GLU A 141 4.25 28.36 22.81
N VAL A 142 3.85 28.39 21.53
CA VAL A 142 4.68 28.00 20.39
C VAL A 142 4.62 29.10 19.34
N THR A 143 5.69 29.29 18.58
CA THR A 143 5.67 30.18 17.42
C THR A 143 5.05 29.46 16.21
N TYR A 144 4.47 30.21 15.27
CA TYR A 144 4.00 29.60 14.02
C TYR A 144 5.16 28.96 13.24
N SER A 145 6.34 29.59 13.27
CA SER A 145 7.56 29.03 12.68
C SER A 145 7.94 27.68 13.30
N ASP A 146 7.87 27.54 14.62
CA ASP A 146 8.18 26.28 15.29
C ASP A 146 7.13 25.21 15.00
N PHE A 147 5.84 25.57 15.02
CA PHE A 147 4.78 24.65 14.60
C PHE A 147 5.01 24.13 13.17
N VAL A 148 5.33 25.03 12.22
CA VAL A 148 5.61 24.61 10.84
C VAL A 148 6.82 23.68 10.82
N ASN A 149 7.95 24.07 11.40
CA ASN A 149 9.21 23.33 11.30
C ASN A 149 9.35 22.09 12.19
N LYS A 150 8.51 21.93 13.21
CA LYS A 150 8.66 20.86 14.20
C LYS A 150 7.44 19.93 14.28
N GLU A 151 6.30 20.33 13.73
CA GLU A 151 5.08 19.53 13.71
C GLU A 151 4.52 19.35 12.29
N LEU A 152 4.22 20.43 11.56
CA LEU A 152 3.64 20.35 10.22
C LEU A 152 4.57 19.65 9.22
N VAL A 153 5.88 19.81 9.38
CA VAL A 153 6.89 19.11 8.56
C VAL A 153 6.77 17.59 8.67
N LEU A 154 6.34 17.05 9.82
CA LEU A 154 6.17 15.62 10.03
C LEU A 154 5.03 15.09 9.16
N PHE A 155 3.91 15.82 9.13
CA PHE A 155 2.83 15.55 8.18
C PHE A 155 3.33 15.64 6.75
N ALA A 156 4.08 16.68 6.40
CA ALA A 156 4.57 16.85 5.04
C ALA A 156 5.44 15.66 4.61
N ARG A 157 6.43 15.27 5.43
CA ARG A 157 7.26 14.06 5.23
C ARG A 157 6.39 12.81 5.07
N TYR A 158 5.47 12.60 5.99
CA TYR A 158 4.63 11.42 6.01
C TYR A 158 3.67 11.34 4.82
N ASN A 159 3.15 12.48 4.36
CA ASN A 159 2.35 12.58 3.15
C ASN A 159 3.16 12.13 1.92
N VAL A 160 4.43 12.54 1.79
CA VAL A 160 5.30 12.03 0.72
C VAL A 160 5.48 10.52 0.83
N VAL A 161 5.74 9.99 2.04
CA VAL A 161 5.92 8.54 2.28
C VAL A 161 4.67 7.73 1.90
N ARG A 162 3.47 8.24 2.19
CA ARG A 162 2.21 7.57 1.80
C ARG A 162 1.94 7.62 0.31
N MET A 163 2.41 8.66 -0.39
CA MET A 163 2.02 8.95 -1.78
C MET A 163 3.02 8.47 -2.83
N ILE A 164 4.31 8.43 -2.50
CA ILE A 164 5.38 8.00 -3.40
C ILE A 164 5.82 6.58 -3.04
N PRO A 165 5.87 5.63 -3.99
CA PRO A 165 6.25 4.26 -3.69
C PRO A 165 7.77 4.08 -3.53
N SER A 166 8.13 2.92 -2.98
CA SER A 166 9.53 2.46 -2.97
C SER A 166 9.94 1.93 -4.35
N LEU A 167 11.18 2.18 -4.76
CA LEU A 167 11.76 1.58 -5.95
C LEU A 167 11.80 0.05 -5.88
N ILE A 168 11.98 -0.50 -4.67
CA ILE A 168 12.28 -1.92 -4.48
C ILE A 168 11.05 -2.79 -4.79
N ASP A 169 9.93 -2.51 -4.15
CA ASP A 169 8.69 -3.27 -4.33
C ASP A 169 7.63 -2.56 -5.19
N GLY A 170 7.80 -1.28 -5.49
CA GLY A 170 6.80 -0.48 -6.19
C GLY A 170 5.55 -0.17 -5.37
N PHE A 171 5.58 -0.42 -4.05
CA PHE A 171 4.41 -0.21 -3.20
C PHE A 171 4.45 1.11 -2.46
N LYS A 172 3.26 1.71 -2.35
CA LYS A 172 2.91 2.61 -1.26
C LYS A 172 2.70 1.81 0.03
N PRO A 173 2.83 2.41 1.22
CA PRO A 173 2.64 1.71 2.49
C PRO A 173 1.30 0.95 2.59
N SER A 174 0.19 1.53 2.10
CA SER A 174 -1.12 0.87 2.11
C SER A 174 -1.13 -0.45 1.34
N GLN A 175 -0.55 -0.46 0.14
CA GLN A 175 -0.43 -1.66 -0.70
C GLN A 175 0.46 -2.72 -0.03
N ARG A 176 1.55 -2.27 0.61
CA ARG A 176 2.46 -3.16 1.34
C ARG A 176 1.79 -3.83 2.54
N LYS A 177 0.98 -3.08 3.29
CA LYS A 177 0.15 -3.59 4.40
C LYS A 177 -0.84 -4.65 3.93
N VAL A 178 -1.51 -4.41 2.79
CA VAL A 178 -2.41 -5.40 2.16
C VAL A 178 -1.67 -6.70 1.81
N ILE A 179 -0.52 -6.60 1.13
CA ILE A 179 0.27 -7.78 0.77
C ILE A 179 0.81 -8.52 2.00
N PHE A 180 1.25 -7.78 3.02
CA PHE A 180 1.66 -8.36 4.29
C PHE A 180 0.53 -9.17 4.94
N GLY A 181 -0.68 -8.61 5.04
CA GLY A 181 -1.84 -9.36 5.57
C GLY A 181 -2.16 -10.60 4.74
N CYS A 182 -2.11 -10.49 3.40
CA CYS A 182 -2.34 -11.63 2.50
C CYS A 182 -1.30 -12.75 2.68
N PHE A 183 -0.03 -12.39 2.86
CA PHE A 183 1.07 -13.32 3.10
C PHE A 183 0.99 -13.95 4.49
N LYS A 184 0.70 -13.16 5.53
CA LYS A 184 0.53 -13.63 6.92
C LYS A 184 -0.59 -14.66 7.02
N ARG A 185 -1.75 -14.38 6.41
CA ARG A 185 -2.90 -15.29 6.38
C ARG A 185 -2.74 -16.48 5.43
N LYS A 186 -1.74 -16.45 4.54
CA LYS A 186 -1.61 -17.40 3.42
C LYS A 186 -2.91 -17.48 2.60
N LEU A 187 -3.36 -16.34 2.09
CA LEU A 187 -4.65 -16.17 1.41
C LEU A 187 -4.74 -16.93 0.06
N LYS A 188 -4.93 -18.25 0.13
CA LYS A 188 -5.06 -19.15 -1.03
C LYS A 188 -6.48 -19.21 -1.56
N ASN A 189 -7.46 -19.19 -0.66
CA ASN A 189 -8.89 -19.28 -0.96
C ASN A 189 -9.51 -17.89 -1.02
N ASP A 190 -10.64 -17.79 -1.70
CA ASP A 190 -11.39 -16.55 -1.85
C ASP A 190 -11.88 -16.04 -0.49
N CYS A 191 -11.67 -14.75 -0.23
CA CYS A 191 -12.13 -14.04 0.95
C CYS A 191 -12.82 -12.75 0.53
N LYS A 192 -13.91 -12.37 1.21
CA LYS A 192 -14.57 -11.09 0.94
C LYS A 192 -13.60 -9.93 1.15
N VAL A 193 -13.63 -8.93 0.28
CA VAL A 193 -12.76 -7.75 0.40
C VAL A 193 -12.98 -7.04 1.74
N ALA A 194 -14.22 -6.94 2.22
CA ALA A 194 -14.53 -6.37 3.53
C ALA A 194 -13.87 -7.15 4.70
N GLN A 195 -13.87 -8.49 4.64
CA GLN A 195 -13.23 -9.32 5.67
C GLN A 195 -11.71 -9.21 5.61
N LEU A 196 -11.12 -9.19 4.41
CA LEU A 196 -9.69 -8.97 4.22
C LEU A 196 -9.27 -7.59 4.73
N THR A 197 -10.11 -6.57 4.54
CA THR A 197 -9.89 -5.21 5.04
C THR A 197 -9.78 -5.20 6.56
N GLY A 198 -10.72 -5.82 7.27
CA GLY A 198 -10.67 -5.94 8.74
C GLY A 198 -9.40 -6.64 9.21
N TYR A 199 -9.05 -7.77 8.58
CA TYR A 199 -7.83 -8.53 8.89
C TYR A 199 -6.55 -7.72 8.69
N VAL A 200 -6.43 -7.00 7.57
CA VAL A 200 -5.26 -6.16 7.29
C VAL A 200 -5.20 -4.98 8.27
N SER A 201 -6.35 -4.38 8.60
CA SER A 201 -6.43 -3.27 9.54
C SER A 201 -5.91 -3.65 10.92
N GLU A 202 -6.33 -4.83 11.41
CA GLU A 202 -5.91 -5.38 12.70
C GLU A 202 -4.42 -5.76 12.71
N HIS A 203 -3.96 -6.55 11.74
CA HIS A 203 -2.61 -7.13 11.81
C HIS A 203 -1.50 -6.25 11.23
N ALA A 204 -1.83 -5.24 10.44
CA ALA A 204 -0.87 -4.33 9.84
C ALA A 204 -0.95 -2.90 10.41
N ALA A 205 -1.68 -2.68 11.51
CA ALA A 205 -1.86 -1.37 12.13
C ALA A 205 -2.26 -0.28 11.12
N TYR A 206 -3.32 -0.51 10.34
CA TYR A 206 -3.78 0.50 9.38
C TYR A 206 -4.67 1.53 10.07
N HIS A 207 -4.39 2.82 9.87
CA HIS A 207 -5.02 3.90 10.65
C HIS A 207 -5.82 4.92 9.81
N HIS A 208 -6.08 4.67 8.51
CA HIS A 208 -6.68 5.67 7.60
C HIS A 208 -8.10 5.33 7.15
N GLY A 209 -8.78 4.50 7.94
CA GLY A 209 -10.15 4.07 7.69
C GLY A 209 -10.25 2.95 6.65
N GLU A 210 -11.23 2.07 6.85
CA GLU A 210 -11.41 0.87 6.05
C GLU A 210 -11.75 1.15 4.59
N SER A 211 -12.44 2.26 4.28
CA SER A 211 -12.82 2.62 2.90
C SER A 211 -11.59 2.79 2.00
N SER A 212 -10.58 3.52 2.48
CA SER A 212 -9.32 3.72 1.73
C SER A 212 -8.57 2.40 1.51
N LEU A 213 -8.65 1.49 2.48
CA LEU A 213 -8.01 0.18 2.40
C LEU A 213 -8.77 -0.76 1.44
N GLN A 214 -10.10 -0.70 1.40
CA GLN A 214 -10.93 -1.40 0.42
C GLN A 214 -10.60 -0.95 -1.01
N GLU A 215 -10.52 0.35 -1.26
CA GLU A 215 -10.10 0.91 -2.56
C GLU A 215 -8.69 0.45 -2.94
N THR A 216 -7.77 0.38 -1.97
CA THR A 216 -6.42 -0.16 -2.19
C THR A 216 -6.47 -1.62 -2.63
N ILE A 217 -7.24 -2.47 -1.94
CA ILE A 217 -7.38 -3.90 -2.29
C ILE A 217 -8.00 -4.06 -3.68
N ILE A 218 -9.06 -3.29 -3.98
CA ILE A 218 -9.72 -3.32 -5.28
C ILE A 218 -8.73 -2.93 -6.39
N GLY A 219 -8.02 -1.81 -6.22
CA GLY A 219 -7.03 -1.34 -7.20
C GLY A 219 -5.87 -2.32 -7.44
N MET A 220 -5.46 -3.07 -6.42
CA MET A 220 -4.42 -4.12 -6.56
C MET A 220 -4.91 -5.38 -7.28
N ALA A 221 -6.22 -5.58 -7.36
CA ALA A 221 -6.84 -6.72 -8.03
C ALA A 221 -7.28 -6.42 -9.48
N GLN A 222 -7.54 -5.16 -9.81
CA GLN A 222 -7.99 -4.73 -11.15
C GLN A 222 -7.08 -5.20 -12.28
N ASP A 223 -7.68 -5.63 -13.38
CA ASP A 223 -7.01 -6.27 -14.52
C ASP A 223 -7.46 -5.73 -15.91
N PHE A 224 -8.23 -4.65 -15.96
CA PHE A 224 -8.64 -4.01 -17.21
C PHE A 224 -7.51 -3.20 -17.86
N VAL A 225 -7.62 -2.92 -19.17
CA VAL A 225 -6.60 -2.19 -19.95
C VAL A 225 -6.32 -0.80 -19.33
N GLY A 226 -5.06 -0.54 -19.00
CA GLY A 226 -4.62 0.70 -18.36
C GLY A 226 -4.55 0.66 -16.82
N SER A 227 -4.91 -0.48 -16.20
CA SER A 227 -4.69 -0.76 -14.77
C SER A 227 -3.34 -1.48 -14.54
N ASN A 228 -3.34 -2.67 -13.92
CA ASN A 228 -2.14 -3.46 -13.63
C ASN A 228 -1.73 -4.32 -14.83
N ASN A 229 -0.44 -4.34 -15.17
CA ASN A 229 0.08 -5.36 -16.10
C ASN A 229 0.12 -6.75 -15.45
N VAL A 230 0.36 -6.79 -14.14
CA VAL A 230 0.33 -8.01 -13.32
C VAL A 230 -0.36 -7.68 -12.00
N ASN A 231 -1.63 -8.03 -11.89
CA ASN A 231 -2.38 -7.96 -10.64
C ASN A 231 -1.89 -9.03 -9.65
N LEU A 232 -1.68 -8.63 -8.39
CA LEU A 232 -1.19 -9.53 -7.34
C LEU A 232 -2.33 -10.17 -6.55
N LEU A 233 -3.53 -9.60 -6.69
CA LEU A 233 -4.78 -10.10 -6.16
C LEU A 233 -5.70 -10.47 -7.32
N VAL A 234 -6.48 -11.53 -7.16
CA VAL A 234 -7.44 -11.97 -8.18
C VAL A 234 -8.77 -11.21 -8.01
N PRO A 235 -9.33 -10.60 -9.06
CA PRO A 235 -10.66 -10.00 -9.01
C PRO A 235 -11.73 -11.10 -9.13
N GLN A 236 -12.33 -11.53 -8.02
CA GLN A 236 -13.47 -12.47 -8.03
C GLN A 236 -14.77 -11.70 -7.77
N GLY A 237 -15.43 -11.31 -8.85
CA GLY A 237 -16.60 -10.41 -8.85
C GLY A 237 -16.33 -9.13 -9.63
N GLN A 238 -17.18 -8.12 -9.45
CA GLN A 238 -17.07 -6.85 -10.19
C GLN A 238 -16.09 -5.88 -9.50
N PHE A 239 -14.81 -5.91 -9.90
CA PHE A 239 -13.74 -5.03 -9.39
C PHE A 239 -13.60 -3.71 -10.15
N GLY A 240 -14.58 -3.43 -11.03
CA GLY A 240 -14.60 -2.28 -11.91
C GLY A 240 -13.91 -2.58 -13.23
N THR A 241 -14.27 -1.81 -14.24
CA THR A 241 -13.91 -2.07 -15.62
C THR A 241 -13.30 -0.82 -16.27
N ARG A 242 -12.87 -0.95 -17.52
CA ARG A 242 -12.42 0.19 -18.31
C ARG A 242 -13.53 1.21 -18.62
N LEU A 243 -14.81 0.88 -18.38
CA LEU A 243 -15.93 1.78 -18.64
C LEU A 243 -15.81 3.09 -17.84
N GLN A 244 -15.41 2.99 -16.56
CA GLN A 244 -15.23 4.13 -15.65
C GLN A 244 -13.88 4.14 -14.94
N GLY A 245 -12.89 3.41 -15.49
CA GLY A 245 -11.55 3.32 -14.92
C GLY A 245 -11.56 2.68 -13.52
N GLY A 246 -12.41 1.69 -13.30
CA GLY A 246 -12.52 0.97 -12.03
C GLY A 246 -13.49 1.56 -11.01
N LYS A 247 -14.06 2.75 -11.25
CA LYS A 247 -15.03 3.40 -10.34
C LYS A 247 -16.38 2.68 -10.27
N ASP A 248 -16.67 1.86 -11.27
CA ASP A 248 -17.82 0.98 -11.38
C ASP A 248 -17.67 -0.33 -10.58
N SER A 249 -16.65 -0.43 -9.69
CA SER A 249 -16.49 -1.57 -8.79
C SER A 249 -17.67 -1.73 -7.84
N ALA A 250 -18.08 -2.97 -7.60
CA ALA A 250 -19.12 -3.27 -6.62
C ALA A 250 -18.61 -3.08 -5.18
N SER A 251 -19.55 -2.95 -4.24
CA SER A 251 -19.22 -2.81 -2.83
C SER A 251 -18.38 -3.98 -2.30
N ALA A 252 -17.37 -3.68 -1.47
CA ALA A 252 -16.43 -4.62 -0.85
C ALA A 252 -17.07 -5.82 -0.12
N ARG A 253 -18.36 -5.72 0.25
CA ARG A 253 -19.14 -6.78 0.90
C ARG A 253 -19.57 -7.91 -0.05
N TYR A 254 -19.61 -7.65 -1.36
CA TYR A 254 -20.10 -8.58 -2.38
C TYR A 254 -19.00 -9.20 -3.23
N ILE A 255 -17.81 -8.62 -3.22
CA ILE A 255 -16.67 -9.06 -4.02
C ILE A 255 -15.65 -9.82 -3.19
N TYR A 256 -14.99 -10.78 -3.83
CA TYR A 256 -14.02 -11.66 -3.21
C TYR A 256 -12.65 -11.48 -3.85
N THR A 257 -11.61 -11.78 -3.10
CA THR A 257 -10.27 -11.80 -3.63
C THR A 257 -9.44 -12.86 -2.94
N ARG A 258 -8.36 -13.25 -3.62
CA ARG A 258 -7.32 -14.12 -3.12
C ARG A 258 -5.99 -13.72 -3.74
N LEU A 259 -4.91 -14.26 -3.19
CA LEU A 259 -3.58 -14.01 -3.74
C LEU A 259 -3.46 -14.66 -5.13
N ALA A 260 -3.01 -13.89 -6.12
CA ALA A 260 -2.72 -14.43 -7.43
C ALA A 260 -1.54 -15.41 -7.34
N PRO A 261 -1.56 -16.57 -8.03
CA PRO A 261 -0.46 -17.54 -7.97
C PRO A 261 0.91 -16.93 -8.31
N VAL A 262 0.93 -15.95 -9.21
CA VAL A 262 2.13 -15.20 -9.60
C VAL A 262 2.75 -14.40 -8.45
N ALA A 263 1.96 -13.98 -7.46
CA ALA A 263 2.44 -13.12 -6.38
C ALA A 263 3.53 -13.80 -5.55
N ARG A 264 3.42 -15.10 -5.20
CA ARG A 264 4.49 -15.84 -4.49
C ARG A 264 5.65 -16.27 -5.40
N LEU A 265 5.49 -16.19 -6.72
CA LEU A 265 6.62 -16.33 -7.66
C LEU A 265 7.45 -15.06 -7.74
N ILE A 266 6.79 -13.90 -7.67
CA ILE A 266 7.41 -12.57 -7.66
C ILE A 266 8.01 -12.29 -6.27
N PHE A 267 7.26 -12.52 -5.20
CA PHE A 267 7.67 -12.31 -3.81
C PHE A 267 7.93 -13.67 -3.17
N LYS A 268 9.19 -14.09 -3.22
CA LYS A 268 9.63 -15.41 -2.74
C LYS A 268 9.48 -15.51 -1.23
N GLU A 269 8.79 -16.54 -0.75
CA GLU A 269 8.59 -16.79 0.68
C GLU A 269 9.92 -17.00 1.43
N GLU A 270 10.95 -17.48 0.73
CA GLU A 270 12.29 -17.61 1.28
C GLU A 270 12.96 -16.26 1.59
N ASP A 271 12.49 -15.17 0.98
CA ASP A 271 12.96 -13.82 1.28
C ASP A 271 12.28 -13.25 2.54
N ASP A 272 11.11 -13.75 2.97
CA ASP A 272 10.34 -13.22 4.11
C ASP A 272 11.14 -13.24 5.43
N ASN A 273 12.15 -14.09 5.59
CA ASN A 273 12.95 -14.17 6.82
C ASN A 273 14.14 -13.19 6.86
N ILE A 274 14.46 -12.53 5.75
CA ILE A 274 15.62 -11.64 5.62
C ILE A 274 15.23 -10.17 5.41
N LEU A 275 13.93 -9.86 5.50
CA LEU A 275 13.39 -8.51 5.40
C LEU A 275 13.37 -7.82 6.78
N ASP A 276 13.46 -6.49 6.76
CA ASP A 276 13.42 -5.66 7.95
C ASP A 276 11.96 -5.24 8.26
N TYR A 277 11.33 -5.99 9.17
CA TYR A 277 9.95 -5.75 9.61
C TYR A 277 9.85 -4.59 10.60
N ILE A 278 8.88 -3.70 10.38
CA ILE A 278 8.62 -2.57 11.26
C ILE A 278 7.84 -3.06 12.49
N ARG A 279 8.08 -2.42 13.64
CA ARG A 279 7.24 -2.57 14.82
C ARG A 279 6.43 -1.30 15.05
N GLU A 280 5.11 -1.42 15.12
CA GLU A 280 4.18 -0.34 15.42
C GLU A 280 3.20 -0.80 16.49
N ASP A 281 2.93 0.05 17.47
CA ASP A 281 2.07 -0.25 18.63
C ASP A 281 2.44 -1.56 19.37
N GLY A 282 3.72 -1.95 19.32
CA GLY A 282 4.25 -3.20 19.88
C GLY A 282 4.13 -4.43 18.97
N MET A 283 3.36 -4.34 17.88
CA MET A 283 3.12 -5.41 16.91
C MET A 283 4.16 -5.39 15.79
N LYS A 284 4.55 -6.58 15.30
CA LYS A 284 5.33 -6.72 14.07
C LYS A 284 4.39 -6.56 12.86
N ILE A 285 4.53 -5.46 12.14
CA ILE A 285 3.75 -5.12 10.94
C ILE A 285 4.58 -5.35 9.69
N GLU A 286 4.20 -4.82 8.52
CA GLU A 286 4.88 -5.03 7.24
C GLU A 286 6.38 -4.63 7.24
N PRO A 287 7.19 -5.17 6.31
CA PRO A 287 8.58 -4.72 6.16
C PRO A 287 8.68 -3.31 5.59
N THR A 288 9.84 -2.68 5.75
CA THR A 288 10.17 -1.39 5.12
C THR A 288 9.92 -1.44 3.61
N TRP A 289 10.31 -2.55 2.99
CA TRP A 289 9.99 -2.93 1.61
C TRP A 289 10.07 -4.45 1.45
N TYR A 290 9.32 -4.99 0.49
CA TYR A 290 9.57 -6.35 -0.01
C TYR A 290 10.65 -6.33 -1.10
N CYS A 291 11.27 -7.48 -1.36
CA CYS A 291 12.24 -7.63 -2.46
C CYS A 291 11.71 -8.59 -3.52
N PRO A 292 10.93 -8.11 -4.51
CA PRO A 292 10.43 -8.97 -5.58
C PRO A 292 11.58 -9.48 -6.47
N VAL A 293 11.31 -10.49 -7.28
CA VAL A 293 12.26 -11.04 -8.27
C VAL A 293 12.44 -10.10 -9.48
N ILE A 294 11.45 -9.26 -9.76
CA ILE A 294 11.46 -8.22 -10.82
C ILE A 294 10.94 -6.90 -10.24
N PRO A 295 11.39 -5.73 -10.74
CA PRO A 295 10.99 -4.42 -10.21
C PRO A 295 9.53 -4.13 -10.53
N MET A 296 8.64 -4.38 -9.56
CA MET A 296 7.20 -4.23 -9.74
C MET A 296 6.76 -2.78 -10.02
N VAL A 297 7.56 -1.80 -9.58
CA VAL A 297 7.36 -0.37 -9.89
C VAL A 297 7.35 -0.08 -11.39
N LEU A 298 8.11 -0.85 -12.19
CA LEU A 298 8.12 -0.72 -13.65
C LEU A 298 7.06 -1.61 -14.29
N VAL A 299 6.71 -2.73 -13.66
CA VAL A 299 5.67 -3.64 -14.19
C VAL A 299 4.31 -2.95 -14.17
N ASN A 300 3.87 -2.46 -13.02
CA ASN A 300 2.54 -1.88 -12.84
C ASN A 300 2.53 -0.35 -12.87
N GLY A 301 3.70 0.28 -13.04
CA GLY A 301 3.82 1.72 -12.94
C GLY A 301 3.58 2.25 -11.54
N ALA A 302 3.53 3.57 -11.43
CA ALA A 302 3.20 4.27 -10.19
C ALA A 302 2.68 5.67 -10.49
N GLU A 303 1.68 6.10 -9.72
CA GLU A 303 1.20 7.47 -9.76
C GLU A 303 0.95 7.96 -8.32
N GLY A 304 1.44 9.15 -8.01
CA GLY A 304 1.32 9.70 -6.66
C GLY A 304 1.67 11.18 -6.60
N ILE A 305 0.94 11.91 -5.76
CA ILE A 305 1.15 13.35 -5.54
C ILE A 305 1.24 13.55 -4.03
N GLY A 306 2.41 13.98 -3.56
CA GLY A 306 2.66 14.36 -2.19
C GLY A 306 3.05 15.83 -2.04
N THR A 307 3.33 16.28 -0.82
CA THR A 307 3.73 17.66 -0.53
C THR A 307 5.07 18.00 -1.19
N GLY A 308 5.03 18.66 -2.35
CA GLY A 308 6.23 19.12 -3.08
C GLY A 308 6.80 18.11 -4.09
N TRP A 309 6.35 16.85 -4.06
CA TRP A 309 6.76 15.83 -5.03
C TRP A 309 5.57 15.18 -5.72
N SER A 310 5.78 14.73 -6.95
CA SER A 310 4.88 13.81 -7.63
C SER A 310 5.69 12.76 -8.36
N THR A 311 5.07 11.63 -8.66
CA THR A 311 5.68 10.58 -9.46
C THR A 311 4.67 10.11 -10.50
N LEU A 312 5.15 9.88 -11.72
CA LEU A 312 4.42 9.24 -12.79
C LEU A 312 5.37 8.27 -13.49
N ILE A 313 5.12 6.98 -13.31
CA ILE A 313 5.85 5.89 -13.93
C ILE A 313 4.84 5.09 -14.74
N PRO A 314 5.00 4.97 -16.07
CA PRO A 314 4.12 4.13 -16.86
C PRO A 314 4.42 2.65 -16.65
N ASN A 315 3.53 1.81 -17.14
CA ASN A 315 3.72 0.37 -17.11
C ASN A 315 4.70 -0.05 -18.22
N TYR A 316 5.46 -1.12 -17.97
CA TYR A 316 6.38 -1.72 -18.92
C TYR A 316 6.15 -3.23 -19.04
N ASN A 317 6.60 -3.79 -20.15
CA ASN A 317 6.46 -5.22 -20.43
C ASN A 317 7.35 -6.05 -19.49
N PRO A 318 6.79 -6.96 -18.66
CA PRO A 318 7.58 -7.83 -17.78
C PRO A 318 8.64 -8.64 -18.52
N LYS A 319 8.41 -9.02 -19.79
CA LYS A 319 9.37 -9.78 -20.59
C LYS A 319 10.61 -8.94 -20.93
N GLU A 320 10.45 -7.66 -21.24
CA GLU A 320 11.56 -6.75 -21.51
C GLU A 320 12.35 -6.44 -20.25
N ILE A 321 11.66 -6.23 -19.12
CA ILE A 321 12.27 -6.09 -17.80
C ILE A 321 13.16 -7.30 -17.50
N ILE A 322 12.63 -8.52 -17.65
CA ILE A 322 13.38 -9.76 -17.42
C ILE A 322 14.57 -9.88 -18.38
N ALA A 323 14.40 -9.51 -19.65
CA ALA A 323 15.48 -9.52 -20.63
C ALA A 323 16.62 -8.57 -20.22
N ASN A 324 16.30 -7.36 -19.74
CA ASN A 324 17.28 -6.41 -19.25
C ASN A 324 17.99 -6.85 -17.98
N LEU A 325 17.27 -7.43 -17.01
CA LEU A 325 17.90 -8.03 -15.82
C LEU A 325 18.87 -9.16 -16.21
N ARG A 326 18.51 -9.98 -17.20
CA ARG A 326 19.41 -11.02 -17.73
C ARG A 326 20.63 -10.44 -18.43
N ARG A 327 20.51 -9.31 -19.12
CA ARG A 327 21.65 -8.57 -19.72
C ARG A 327 22.57 -8.06 -18.62
N PHE A 328 22.00 -7.42 -17.60
CA PHE A 328 22.73 -6.93 -16.43
C PHE A 328 23.56 -8.03 -15.76
N LEU A 329 22.95 -9.20 -15.49
CA LEU A 329 23.64 -10.36 -14.90
C LEU A 329 24.79 -10.91 -15.76
N LYS A 330 24.75 -10.68 -17.07
CA LYS A 330 25.80 -11.08 -18.02
C LYS A 330 26.84 -9.98 -18.26
N GLY A 331 26.75 -8.84 -17.58
CA GLY A 331 27.59 -7.66 -17.83
C GLY A 331 27.34 -7.03 -19.21
N GLN A 332 26.17 -7.26 -19.81
CA GLN A 332 25.78 -6.70 -21.10
C GLN A 332 25.05 -5.38 -20.91
N GLU A 333 25.15 -4.50 -21.90
CA GLU A 333 24.39 -3.25 -21.92
C GLU A 333 22.88 -3.52 -21.95
N MET A 334 22.14 -2.83 -21.07
CA MET A 334 20.68 -2.88 -21.04
C MET A 334 20.07 -2.02 -22.15
N GLN A 335 18.92 -2.43 -22.65
CA GLN A 335 18.20 -1.75 -23.73
C GLN A 335 17.07 -0.90 -23.18
N MET A 336 16.90 0.30 -23.72
CA MET A 336 15.78 1.17 -23.36
C MET A 336 14.45 0.48 -23.70
N MET A 337 13.47 0.62 -22.80
CA MET A 337 12.16 0.00 -22.94
C MET A 337 11.12 1.06 -23.26
N THR A 338 10.08 0.68 -24.00
CA THR A 338 8.94 1.54 -24.32
C THR A 338 7.78 1.21 -23.36
N PRO A 339 7.01 2.21 -22.89
CA PRO A 339 5.79 1.95 -22.13
C PRO A 339 4.88 0.95 -22.82
N TRP A 340 4.30 0.05 -22.03
CA TRP A 340 3.47 -1.04 -22.53
C TRP A 340 2.42 -1.42 -21.49
N TYR A 341 1.18 -1.60 -21.96
CA TYR A 341 0.02 -1.91 -21.13
C TYR A 341 -0.61 -3.22 -21.58
N GLN A 342 -0.82 -4.14 -20.63
CA GLN A 342 -1.43 -5.44 -20.87
C GLN A 342 -2.81 -5.27 -21.55
N GLY A 343 -3.00 -5.95 -22.67
CA GLY A 343 -4.27 -5.97 -23.42
C GLY A 343 -4.54 -4.74 -24.29
N PHE A 344 -3.72 -3.68 -24.24
CA PHE A 344 -3.87 -2.51 -25.11
C PHE A 344 -3.55 -2.87 -26.57
N LYS A 345 -4.46 -2.53 -27.49
CA LYS A 345 -4.35 -2.86 -28.92
C LYS A 345 -3.87 -1.71 -29.80
N GLY A 346 -3.77 -0.50 -29.23
CA GLY A 346 -3.30 0.68 -29.93
C GLY A 346 -1.78 0.71 -30.08
N SER A 347 -1.25 1.88 -30.43
CA SER A 347 0.20 2.08 -30.60
C SER A 347 0.76 3.02 -29.54
N ILE A 348 2.00 2.74 -29.12
CA ILE A 348 2.78 3.60 -28.22
C ILE A 348 4.12 3.84 -28.89
N VAL A 349 4.38 5.09 -29.29
CA VAL A 349 5.57 5.44 -30.07
C VAL A 349 6.25 6.64 -29.45
N GLU A 350 7.57 6.58 -29.26
CA GLU A 350 8.34 7.71 -28.77
C GLU A 350 8.27 8.87 -29.77
N THR A 351 7.98 10.07 -29.28
CA THR A 351 7.86 11.26 -30.12
C THR A 351 9.23 11.69 -30.63
N LYS A 352 9.29 12.15 -31.88
CA LYS A 352 10.55 12.68 -32.46
C LYS A 352 10.98 14.02 -31.85
N SER A 353 10.04 14.73 -31.22
CA SER A 353 10.25 16.08 -30.69
C SER A 353 10.87 16.09 -29.30
N GLU A 354 10.62 15.07 -28.48
CA GLU A 354 11.06 15.04 -27.08
C GLU A 354 11.35 13.59 -26.63
N LYS A 355 12.59 13.34 -26.23
CA LYS A 355 13.01 12.04 -25.68
C LYS A 355 12.29 11.76 -24.36
N GLY A 356 11.76 10.55 -24.20
CA GLY A 356 10.98 10.17 -23.02
C GLY A 356 9.52 10.65 -23.03
N LYS A 357 9.05 11.21 -24.15
CA LYS A 357 7.62 11.46 -24.40
C LYS A 357 7.11 10.48 -25.46
N TYR A 358 5.97 9.86 -25.19
CA TYR A 358 5.38 8.84 -26.04
C TYR A 358 3.95 9.24 -26.43
N ASP A 359 3.64 9.15 -27.71
CA ASP A 359 2.28 9.26 -28.23
C ASP A 359 1.58 7.90 -28.05
N VAL A 360 0.40 7.95 -27.44
CA VAL A 360 -0.46 6.79 -27.19
C VAL A 360 -1.71 6.95 -28.05
N THR A 361 -1.82 6.12 -29.08
CA THR A 361 -2.86 6.25 -30.10
C THR A 361 -3.82 5.06 -30.03
N GLY A 362 -5.12 5.34 -29.97
CA GLY A 362 -6.19 4.34 -30.10
C GLY A 362 -6.31 3.79 -31.52
N VAL A 363 -7.37 3.04 -31.80
CA VAL A 363 -7.60 2.42 -33.11
C VAL A 363 -8.95 2.86 -33.66
N ILE A 364 -8.92 3.47 -34.84
CA ILE A 364 -10.08 3.79 -35.66
C ILE A 364 -9.85 3.28 -37.08
N ASN A 365 -10.85 2.58 -37.63
CA ASN A 365 -10.81 2.05 -38.98
C ASN A 365 -11.97 2.66 -39.78
N VAL A 366 -11.67 3.28 -40.91
CA VAL A 366 -12.70 3.74 -41.87
C VAL A 366 -13.05 2.57 -42.78
N ASP A 367 -14.34 2.39 -43.10
CA ASP A 367 -14.77 1.32 -44.00
C ASP A 367 -14.17 1.57 -45.41
N PRO A 368 -13.43 0.61 -45.98
CA PRO A 368 -12.80 0.78 -47.29
C PRO A 368 -13.82 0.93 -48.43
N ASN A 369 -15.07 0.50 -48.24
CA ASN A 369 -16.14 0.58 -49.23
C ASN A 369 -17.11 1.74 -48.98
N ASP A 370 -17.05 2.38 -47.80
CA ASP A 370 -17.98 3.44 -47.40
C ASP A 370 -17.27 4.46 -46.49
N SER A 371 -16.80 5.57 -47.07
CA SER A 371 -16.11 6.63 -46.34
C SER A 371 -16.98 7.30 -45.27
N ALA A 372 -18.30 7.12 -45.30
CA ALA A 372 -19.23 7.59 -44.28
C ALA A 372 -19.24 6.70 -43.03
N LYS A 373 -18.57 5.55 -43.02
CA LYS A 373 -18.55 4.63 -41.89
C LYS A 373 -17.16 4.47 -41.31
N ALA A 374 -17.09 4.47 -39.98
CA ALA A 374 -15.87 4.14 -39.26
C ALA A 374 -16.15 3.38 -37.97
N THR A 375 -15.16 2.64 -37.49
CA THR A 375 -15.27 1.86 -36.24
C THR A 375 -14.08 2.16 -35.33
N ILE A 376 -14.36 2.59 -34.10
CA ILE A 376 -13.35 2.74 -33.05
C ILE A 376 -13.31 1.45 -32.23
N THR A 377 -12.16 0.78 -32.21
CA THR A 377 -11.98 -0.52 -31.53
C THR A 377 -11.02 -0.46 -30.34
N GLU A 378 -10.35 0.67 -30.14
CA GLU A 378 -9.48 0.90 -28.98
C GLU A 378 -9.39 2.39 -28.66
N LEU A 379 -9.45 2.73 -27.38
CA LEU A 379 -9.23 4.09 -26.88
C LEU A 379 -7.81 4.21 -26.31
N PRO A 380 -7.19 5.41 -26.33
CA PRO A 380 -5.92 5.64 -25.65
C PRO A 380 -5.99 5.22 -24.18
N VAL A 381 -4.85 4.76 -23.66
CA VAL A 381 -4.71 4.34 -22.26
C VAL A 381 -5.19 5.46 -21.32
N LYS A 382 -5.94 5.09 -20.27
CA LYS A 382 -6.61 5.99 -19.31
C LYS A 382 -7.68 6.92 -19.90
N LYS A 383 -8.17 6.65 -21.12
CA LYS A 383 -9.41 7.24 -21.65
C LYS A 383 -10.55 6.24 -21.51
N TRP A 384 -11.48 6.53 -20.60
CA TRP A 384 -12.55 5.59 -20.23
C TRP A 384 -13.74 5.69 -21.17
N THR A 385 -14.45 4.58 -21.33
CA THR A 385 -15.53 4.47 -22.33
C THR A 385 -16.66 5.45 -22.07
N GLN A 386 -17.06 5.64 -20.80
CA GLN A 386 -18.13 6.57 -20.44
C GLN A 386 -17.76 8.03 -20.74
N ASP A 387 -16.56 8.46 -20.34
CA ASP A 387 -16.06 9.81 -20.63
C ASP A 387 -15.93 10.05 -22.14
N TYR A 388 -15.60 8.99 -22.90
CA TYR A 388 -15.49 9.06 -24.35
C TYR A 388 -16.86 9.14 -25.04
N ARG A 389 -17.86 8.45 -24.50
CA ARG A 389 -19.24 8.52 -24.99
C ARG A 389 -19.77 9.95 -24.90
N GLU A 390 -19.56 10.64 -23.78
CA GLU A 390 -19.95 12.06 -23.63
C GLU A 390 -19.30 12.94 -24.72
N LEU A 391 -18.03 12.66 -25.05
CA LEU A 391 -17.34 13.34 -26.16
C LEU A 391 -17.98 13.04 -27.53
N LEU A 392 -18.42 11.81 -27.78
CA LEU A 392 -19.13 11.46 -29.02
C LEU A 392 -20.51 12.12 -29.10
N GLU A 393 -21.27 12.15 -27.99
CA GLU A 393 -22.56 12.83 -27.89
C GLU A 393 -22.43 14.34 -28.16
N ASP A 394 -21.33 14.97 -27.72
CA ASP A 394 -21.02 16.35 -28.06
C ASP A 394 -20.68 16.57 -29.54
N ASN A 395 -20.27 15.52 -30.26
CA ASN A 395 -20.01 15.53 -31.70
C ASN A 395 -21.25 15.22 -32.56
N LEU A 396 -22.41 14.96 -31.95
CA LEU A 396 -23.68 14.87 -32.65
C LEU A 396 -24.33 16.24 -32.86
N PRO A 397 -25.18 16.39 -33.89
CA PRO A 397 -26.00 17.60 -34.07
C PRO A 397 -27.03 17.74 -32.93
N LYS A 398 -27.17 18.94 -32.33
CA LYS A 398 -28.13 19.23 -31.24
C LYS A 398 -29.28 20.14 -31.72
N GLY A 399 -30.54 19.74 -31.47
CA GLY A 399 -31.76 20.56 -31.63
C GLY A 399 -32.69 20.22 -32.82
N GLU A 400 -33.97 20.62 -32.74
CA GLU A 400 -35.02 20.35 -33.76
C GLU A 400 -34.80 21.05 -35.12
N LYS A 401 -33.91 22.05 -35.18
CA LYS A 401 -33.47 22.62 -36.45
C LYS A 401 -32.21 21.91 -36.89
N LYS A 402 -32.37 20.90 -37.76
CA LYS A 402 -31.36 20.25 -38.62
C LYS A 402 -30.62 21.24 -39.54
N LYS A 403 -30.21 22.42 -39.07
CA LYS A 403 -29.10 23.13 -39.71
C LYS A 403 -27.85 22.42 -39.21
N ALA A 404 -27.30 21.58 -40.07
CA ALA A 404 -26.04 20.89 -39.86
C ALA A 404 -25.02 21.91 -39.34
N ASP A 405 -24.68 21.79 -38.06
CA ASP A 405 -23.46 22.40 -37.57
C ASP A 405 -22.34 21.71 -38.33
N ALA A 406 -21.83 22.38 -39.37
CA ALA A 406 -20.86 21.84 -40.32
C ALA A 406 -19.52 21.48 -39.67
N THR A 407 -19.37 21.74 -38.36
CA THR A 407 -18.21 21.35 -37.57
C THR A 407 -18.36 20.00 -36.87
N LYS A 408 -19.58 19.44 -36.80
CA LYS A 408 -19.85 18.15 -36.17
C LYS A 408 -19.33 17.02 -37.04
N LEU A 409 -18.76 16.01 -36.39
CA LEU A 409 -18.09 14.88 -37.06
C LEU A 409 -19.01 13.68 -37.29
N LEU A 410 -20.14 13.60 -36.57
CA LEU A 410 -21.02 12.43 -36.55
C LEU A 410 -22.45 12.79 -36.92
N GLU A 411 -23.12 11.88 -37.61
CA GLU A 411 -24.58 11.87 -37.79
C GLU A 411 -25.27 11.00 -36.74
N GLU A 412 -24.72 9.80 -36.52
CA GLU A 412 -25.17 8.83 -35.52
C GLU A 412 -24.00 7.91 -35.12
N TYR A 413 -24.18 7.19 -34.02
CA TYR A 413 -23.25 6.13 -33.61
C TYR A 413 -23.98 5.02 -32.85
N ALA A 414 -23.39 3.82 -32.83
CA ALA A 414 -23.85 2.67 -32.06
C ALA A 414 -22.70 2.12 -31.19
N GLU A 415 -23.06 1.52 -30.05
CA GLU A 415 -22.13 0.99 -29.05
C GLU A 415 -22.28 -0.53 -28.91
N TYR A 416 -21.19 -1.27 -29.09
CA TYR A 416 -21.14 -2.74 -28.95
C TYR A 416 -19.99 -3.16 -28.02
N HIS A 417 -19.90 -2.51 -26.87
CA HIS A 417 -18.82 -2.71 -25.91
C HIS A 417 -18.95 -4.01 -25.12
N THR A 418 -17.84 -4.48 -24.57
CA THR A 418 -17.82 -5.44 -23.46
C THR A 418 -17.14 -4.80 -22.25
N GLU A 419 -17.10 -5.49 -21.12
CA GLU A 419 -16.33 -5.07 -19.93
C GLU A 419 -14.83 -4.87 -20.21
N GLN A 420 -14.28 -5.49 -21.27
CA GLN A 420 -12.85 -5.45 -21.61
C GLN A 420 -12.53 -4.71 -22.92
N THR A 421 -13.49 -4.66 -23.86
CA THR A 421 -13.26 -4.14 -25.22
C THR A 421 -14.17 -2.98 -25.57
N VAL A 422 -13.64 -2.02 -26.32
CA VAL A 422 -14.39 -0.90 -26.90
C VAL A 422 -14.78 -1.23 -28.34
N ASN A 423 -15.97 -0.82 -28.73
CA ASN A 423 -16.46 -0.86 -30.10
C ASN A 423 -17.53 0.22 -30.31
N PHE A 424 -17.16 1.31 -30.98
CA PHE A 424 -18.11 2.31 -31.46
C PHE A 424 -18.21 2.21 -32.97
N GLU A 425 -19.40 1.99 -33.49
CA GLU A 425 -19.71 2.11 -34.91
C GLU A 425 -20.22 3.52 -35.20
N LEU A 426 -19.60 4.20 -36.16
CA LEU A 426 -19.80 5.63 -36.41
C LEU A 426 -20.35 5.83 -37.81
N ALA A 427 -21.44 6.62 -37.92
CA ALA A 427 -21.83 7.26 -39.17
C ALA A 427 -21.30 8.69 -39.18
N LEU A 428 -20.38 8.97 -40.10
CA LEU A 428 -19.65 10.21 -40.23
C LEU A 428 -20.46 11.23 -41.03
N SER A 429 -20.50 12.46 -40.52
CA SER A 429 -21.00 13.62 -41.27
C SER A 429 -20.08 13.95 -42.45
N ALA A 430 -20.48 14.90 -43.30
CA ALA A 430 -19.62 15.40 -44.37
C ALA A 430 -18.24 15.91 -43.90
N GLU A 431 -18.16 16.58 -42.73
CA GLU A 431 -16.87 16.98 -42.17
C GLU A 431 -16.10 15.78 -41.60
N GLY A 432 -16.78 14.80 -41.00
CA GLY A 432 -16.15 13.55 -40.58
C GLY A 432 -15.51 12.79 -41.75
N GLN A 433 -16.22 12.67 -42.86
CA GLN A 433 -15.72 12.08 -44.11
C GLN A 433 -14.50 12.83 -44.64
N ARG A 434 -14.55 14.18 -44.64
CA ARG A 434 -13.40 15.00 -45.04
C ARG A 434 -12.17 14.75 -44.17
N ARG A 435 -12.34 14.57 -42.86
CA ARG A 435 -11.24 14.22 -41.93
C ARG A 435 -10.71 12.81 -42.17
N ALA A 436 -11.58 11.86 -42.54
CA ALA A 436 -11.23 10.51 -42.92
C ALA A 436 -10.33 10.50 -44.17
N GLU A 437 -10.76 11.18 -45.24
CA GLU A 437 -9.98 11.33 -46.48
C GLU A 437 -8.62 12.02 -46.25
N ALA A 438 -8.58 12.99 -45.33
CA ALA A 438 -7.35 13.68 -44.93
C ALA A 438 -6.45 12.86 -43.99
N GLY A 439 -6.86 11.66 -43.55
CA GLY A 439 -6.11 10.83 -42.62
C GLY A 439 -5.93 11.45 -41.23
N THR A 440 -6.88 12.29 -40.79
CA THR A 440 -6.81 13.06 -39.53
C THR A 440 -7.98 12.75 -38.58
N LEU A 441 -8.75 11.71 -38.89
CA LEU A 441 -9.97 11.33 -38.17
C LEU A 441 -9.69 10.93 -36.72
N ASP A 442 -8.61 10.20 -36.50
CA ASP A 442 -8.09 9.83 -35.19
C ASP A 442 -7.80 11.06 -34.29
N ARG A 443 -7.19 12.11 -34.84
CA ARG A 443 -6.95 13.37 -34.13
C ARG A 443 -8.25 14.12 -33.88
N ALA A 444 -9.16 14.15 -34.86
CA ALA A 444 -10.46 14.81 -34.74
C ALA A 444 -11.29 14.20 -33.59
N PHE A 445 -11.27 12.87 -33.47
CA PHE A 445 -11.92 12.15 -32.37
C PHE A 445 -11.10 12.09 -31.07
N LYS A 446 -9.96 12.80 -31.00
CA LYS A 446 -9.08 12.83 -29.83
C LYS A 446 -8.65 11.42 -29.38
N LEU A 447 -8.31 10.55 -30.34
CA LEU A 447 -7.74 9.21 -30.10
C LEU A 447 -6.23 9.24 -29.92
N HIS A 448 -5.66 10.39 -29.57
CA HIS A 448 -4.26 10.56 -29.20
C HIS A 448 -4.18 11.08 -27.77
N SER A 449 -3.37 10.46 -26.94
CA SER A 449 -2.90 10.98 -25.66
C SER A 449 -1.38 10.89 -25.60
N SER A 450 -0.77 11.38 -24.52
CA SER A 450 0.67 11.29 -24.34
C SER A 450 1.03 10.80 -22.94
N VAL A 451 2.11 10.05 -22.83
CA VAL A 451 2.74 9.70 -21.55
C VAL A 451 4.18 10.15 -21.54
N THR A 452 4.63 10.72 -20.43
CA THR A 452 6.00 11.19 -20.23
C THR A 452 6.70 10.37 -19.16
N THR A 453 8.01 10.15 -19.33
CA THR A 453 8.85 9.40 -18.39
C THR A 453 9.85 10.29 -17.66
N SER A 454 9.60 11.61 -17.61
CA SER A 454 10.53 12.61 -17.05
C SER A 454 10.42 12.79 -15.54
N ASN A 455 9.36 12.27 -14.92
CA ASN A 455 9.04 12.49 -13.50
C ASN A 455 8.94 11.18 -12.71
N MET A 456 10.05 10.46 -12.60
CA MET A 456 10.14 9.23 -11.81
C MET A 456 10.77 9.54 -10.46
N MET A 457 9.94 9.90 -9.48
CA MET A 457 10.35 10.10 -8.09
C MET A 457 10.03 8.83 -7.30
N LEU A 458 11.03 8.25 -6.63
CA LEU A 458 10.85 7.03 -5.83
C LEU A 458 11.69 7.11 -4.56
N PHE A 459 11.26 6.39 -3.52
CA PHE A 459 12.12 6.12 -2.36
C PHE A 459 13.12 5.01 -2.72
N ASN A 460 14.40 5.25 -2.44
CA ASN A 460 15.46 4.26 -2.59
C ASN A 460 15.49 3.25 -1.42
N GLU A 461 16.45 2.32 -1.45
CA GLU A 461 16.64 1.30 -0.39
C GLU A 461 16.75 1.92 1.02
N GLN A 462 17.35 3.11 1.14
CA GLN A 462 17.54 3.83 2.41
C GLN A 462 16.35 4.73 2.80
N GLY A 463 15.23 4.69 2.06
CA GLY A 463 14.05 5.50 2.35
C GLY A 463 14.21 6.97 1.99
N ARG A 464 15.16 7.34 1.11
CA ARG A 464 15.32 8.71 0.61
C ARG A 464 14.64 8.86 -0.74
N ILE A 465 13.90 9.95 -0.92
CA ILE A 465 13.29 10.27 -2.21
C ILE A 465 14.36 10.77 -3.19
N GLN A 466 14.40 10.19 -4.38
CA GLN A 466 15.28 10.64 -5.45
C GLN A 466 14.58 10.56 -6.81
N LYS A 467 15.07 11.39 -7.74
CA LYS A 467 14.63 11.38 -9.14
C LYS A 467 15.48 10.40 -9.93
N TYR A 468 14.84 9.60 -10.77
CA TYR A 468 15.49 8.75 -11.75
C TYR A 468 15.23 9.33 -13.14
N ASP A 469 16.27 9.56 -13.92
CA ASP A 469 16.14 10.17 -15.24
C ASP A 469 15.68 9.16 -16.30
N THR A 470 16.06 7.89 -16.13
CA THR A 470 15.66 6.82 -17.03
C THR A 470 15.17 5.58 -16.29
N VAL A 471 14.33 4.80 -16.99
CA VAL A 471 13.89 3.48 -16.54
C VAL A 471 15.07 2.51 -16.33
N LEU A 472 16.19 2.71 -17.05
CA LEU A 472 17.40 1.93 -16.84
C LEU A 472 18.07 2.23 -15.50
N ASP A 473 17.99 3.46 -15.00
CA ASP A 473 18.55 3.83 -13.69
C ASP A 473 17.80 3.11 -12.57
N VAL A 474 16.47 3.04 -12.69
CA VAL A 474 15.60 2.25 -11.80
C VAL A 474 15.98 0.77 -11.83
N LEU A 475 16.19 0.21 -13.03
CA LEU A 475 16.57 -1.19 -13.21
C LEU A 475 17.93 -1.52 -12.58
N ARG A 476 18.94 -0.66 -12.75
CA ARG A 476 20.29 -0.87 -12.20
C ARG A 476 20.25 -0.92 -10.68
N GLU A 477 19.66 0.10 -10.06
CA GLU A 477 19.59 0.17 -8.60
C GLU A 477 18.80 -1.01 -8.01
N PHE A 478 17.67 -1.36 -8.63
CA PHE A 478 16.91 -2.54 -8.22
C PHE A 478 17.74 -3.83 -8.33
N ALA A 479 18.46 -4.04 -9.44
CA ALA A 479 19.24 -5.25 -9.66
C ALA A 479 20.37 -5.39 -8.63
N ASP A 480 21.04 -4.29 -8.29
CA ASP A 480 22.08 -4.27 -7.26
C ASP A 480 21.55 -4.66 -5.88
N VAL A 481 20.40 -4.10 -5.47
CA VAL A 481 19.74 -4.47 -4.22
C VAL A 481 19.32 -5.94 -4.25
N ARG A 482 18.71 -6.39 -5.36
CA ARG A 482 18.21 -7.76 -5.48
C ARG A 482 19.33 -8.80 -5.39
N LEU A 483 20.50 -8.52 -5.98
CA LEU A 483 21.69 -9.38 -5.86
C LEU A 483 22.17 -9.51 -4.42
N ARG A 484 22.27 -8.39 -3.67
CA ARG A 484 22.61 -8.43 -2.23
C ARG A 484 21.60 -9.25 -1.42
N MET A 485 20.32 -9.14 -1.77
CA MET A 485 19.27 -9.92 -1.11
C MET A 485 19.35 -11.42 -1.44
N TYR A 486 19.79 -11.80 -2.63
CA TYR A 486 20.09 -13.20 -2.93
C TYR A 486 21.22 -13.77 -2.06
N ASP A 487 22.27 -12.99 -1.81
CA ASP A 487 23.36 -13.40 -0.91
C ASP A 487 22.88 -13.55 0.53
N LYS A 488 22.09 -12.58 1.04
CA LYS A 488 21.44 -12.68 2.36
C LYS A 488 20.57 -13.93 2.45
N ARG A 489 19.75 -14.21 1.43
CA ARG A 489 18.90 -15.41 1.41
C ARG A 489 19.74 -16.68 1.43
N LYS A 490 20.79 -16.74 0.60
CA LYS A 490 21.70 -17.90 0.56
C LYS A 490 22.31 -18.14 1.93
N ALA A 491 22.85 -17.12 2.58
CA ALA A 491 23.42 -17.22 3.91
C ALA A 491 22.40 -17.72 4.94
N PHE A 492 21.18 -17.17 4.93
CA PHE A 492 20.09 -17.61 5.80
C PHE A 492 19.71 -19.08 5.58
N LEU A 493 19.50 -19.49 4.33
CA LEU A 493 19.13 -20.88 4.00
C LEU A 493 20.23 -21.87 4.38
N VAL A 494 21.50 -21.54 4.13
CA VAL A 494 22.64 -22.36 4.56
C VAL A 494 22.67 -22.50 6.07
N ALA A 495 22.51 -21.40 6.83
CA ALA A 495 22.47 -21.44 8.28
C ALA A 495 21.30 -22.29 8.81
N ARG A 496 20.10 -22.11 8.25
CA ARG A 496 18.90 -22.88 8.61
C ARG A 496 19.07 -24.37 8.34
N LEU A 497 19.53 -24.75 7.14
CA LEU A 497 19.73 -26.15 6.75
C LEU A 497 20.86 -26.81 7.52
N THR A 498 21.93 -26.06 7.86
CA THR A 498 23.01 -26.56 8.73
C THR A 498 22.47 -26.91 10.11
N LYS A 499 21.67 -26.03 10.71
CA LYS A 499 21.00 -26.25 11.99
C LYS A 499 20.02 -27.43 11.94
N GLU A 500 19.25 -27.55 10.86
CA GLU A 500 18.34 -28.69 10.65
C GLU A 500 19.11 -30.01 10.55
N CYS A 501 20.23 -30.02 9.82
CA CYS A 501 21.14 -31.16 9.72
C CYS A 501 21.72 -31.56 11.08
N GLU A 502 22.13 -30.59 11.91
CA GLU A 502 22.59 -30.87 13.28
C GLU A 502 21.51 -31.56 14.13
N VAL A 503 20.26 -31.08 14.06
CA VAL A 503 19.13 -31.67 14.79
C VAL A 503 18.83 -33.09 14.29
N LEU A 504 18.77 -33.29 12.97
CA LEU A 504 18.48 -34.60 12.38
C LEU A 504 19.60 -35.60 12.65
N SER A 505 20.87 -35.18 12.58
CA SER A 505 22.03 -36.00 12.92
C SER A 505 22.01 -36.42 14.39
N ALA A 506 21.65 -35.51 15.30
CA ALA A 506 21.43 -35.84 16.70
C ALA A 506 20.29 -36.86 16.86
N LYS A 507 19.12 -36.65 16.26
CA LYS A 507 18.00 -37.61 16.32
C LYS A 507 18.40 -38.99 15.81
N ALA A 508 19.07 -39.07 14.66
CA ALA A 508 19.54 -40.33 14.08
C ALA A 508 20.53 -41.03 15.01
N ARG A 509 21.48 -40.29 15.60
CA ARG A 509 22.45 -40.84 16.57
C ARG A 509 21.76 -41.36 17.83
N PHE A 510 20.76 -40.64 18.34
CA PHE A 510 19.99 -41.09 19.50
C PHE A 510 19.27 -42.40 19.21
N ILE A 511 18.52 -42.47 18.10
CA ILE A 511 17.79 -43.69 17.69
C ILE A 511 18.76 -44.87 17.54
N LYS A 512 19.90 -44.65 16.88
CA LYS A 512 20.93 -45.68 16.70
C LYS A 512 21.45 -46.21 18.03
N LEU A 513 21.77 -45.34 19.00
CA LEU A 513 22.23 -45.76 20.32
C LEU A 513 21.19 -46.56 21.10
N VAL A 514 19.90 -46.25 20.93
CA VAL A 514 18.80 -47.00 21.57
C VAL A 514 18.63 -48.37 20.91
N VAL A 515 18.59 -48.43 19.57
CA VAL A 515 18.43 -49.68 18.81
C VAL A 515 19.60 -50.64 19.06
N GLU A 516 20.82 -50.13 19.13
CA GLU A 516 22.03 -50.92 19.46
C GLU A 516 22.12 -51.30 20.95
N GLY A 517 21.16 -50.90 21.78
CA GLY A 517 21.15 -51.19 23.22
C GLY A 517 22.21 -50.44 24.04
N ARG A 518 22.94 -49.51 23.41
CA ARG A 518 23.99 -48.68 24.03
C ARG A 518 23.42 -47.55 24.90
N LEU A 519 22.17 -47.16 24.66
CA LEU A 519 21.42 -46.22 25.48
C LEU A 519 20.09 -46.86 25.91
N LYS A 520 19.96 -47.17 27.21
CA LYS A 520 18.76 -47.79 27.77
C LYS A 520 17.80 -46.72 28.29
N ILE A 521 16.61 -46.65 27.70
CA ILE A 521 15.60 -45.64 28.04
C ILE A 521 14.49 -46.15 28.98
N LYS A 522 14.24 -47.47 29.01
CA LYS A 522 13.16 -48.06 29.82
C LYS A 522 13.50 -48.03 31.31
N ARG A 523 12.53 -47.63 32.15
CA ARG A 523 12.62 -47.59 33.63
C ARG A 523 13.79 -46.76 34.19
N ARG A 524 14.18 -45.67 33.51
CA ARG A 524 15.21 -44.72 33.96
C ARG A 524 14.59 -43.40 34.38
N LYS A 525 15.18 -42.72 35.36
CA LYS A 525 14.78 -41.35 35.74
C LYS A 525 15.22 -40.37 34.64
N ILE A 526 14.40 -39.35 34.38
CA ILE A 526 14.65 -38.33 33.35
C ILE A 526 15.99 -37.61 33.58
N LEU A 527 16.32 -37.26 34.82
CA LEU A 527 17.58 -36.59 35.16
C LEU A 527 18.81 -37.42 34.77
N ASP A 528 18.78 -38.73 34.98
CA ASP A 528 19.87 -39.63 34.62
C ASP A 528 20.00 -39.76 33.10
N LEU A 529 18.86 -39.77 32.39
CA LEU A 529 18.84 -39.79 30.92
C LEU A 529 19.46 -38.51 30.34
N VAL A 530 19.09 -37.35 30.88
CA VAL A 530 19.64 -36.06 30.47
C VAL A 530 21.15 -36.01 30.74
N ALA A 531 21.61 -36.53 31.87
CA ALA A 531 23.04 -36.63 32.19
C ALA A 531 23.78 -37.55 31.20
N ASP A 532 23.22 -38.70 30.86
CA ASP A 532 23.78 -39.62 29.86
C ASP A 532 23.84 -38.98 28.47
N LEU A 533 22.78 -38.28 28.04
CA LEU A 533 22.76 -37.54 26.78
C LEU A 533 23.83 -36.45 26.75
N ARG A 534 24.02 -35.70 27.84
CA ARG A 534 25.10 -34.71 27.94
C ARG A 534 26.49 -35.36 27.85
N LYS A 535 26.71 -36.49 28.54
CA LYS A 535 27.97 -37.25 28.45
C LYS A 535 28.23 -37.77 27.03
N LEU A 536 27.19 -38.14 26.31
CA LEU A 536 27.25 -38.58 24.91
C LEU A 536 27.36 -37.39 23.94
N GLY A 537 27.51 -36.16 24.43
CA GLY A 537 27.73 -34.96 23.63
C GLY A 537 26.48 -34.49 22.86
N PHE A 538 25.27 -34.83 23.34
CA PHE A 538 24.05 -34.23 22.80
C PHE A 538 23.93 -32.79 23.31
N LYS A 539 23.73 -31.86 22.38
CA LYS A 539 23.47 -30.46 22.69
C LYS A 539 21.97 -30.26 23.01
N PRO A 540 21.62 -29.42 23.99
CA PRO A 540 20.24 -28.96 24.18
C PRO A 540 19.74 -28.23 22.92
N LEU A 541 18.44 -28.31 22.66
CA LEU A 541 17.84 -27.69 21.48
C LEU A 541 18.02 -26.17 21.49
N GLU A 542 18.04 -25.54 22.67
CA GLU A 542 18.29 -24.10 22.83
C GLU A 542 19.70 -23.70 22.39
N ALA A 543 20.69 -24.57 22.59
CA ALA A 543 22.06 -24.35 22.18
C ALA A 543 22.25 -24.49 20.66
N VAL A 544 21.40 -25.31 20.01
CA VAL A 544 21.35 -25.47 18.56
C VAL A 544 20.46 -24.40 17.91
N LYS A 545 19.48 -23.87 18.64
CA LYS A 545 18.56 -22.85 18.12
C LYS A 545 19.15 -21.43 18.04
N GLY A 546 20.14 -21.09 18.87
CA GLY A 546 20.68 -19.72 18.93
C GLY A 546 19.67 -18.72 19.51
N LYS A 547 20.16 -17.62 20.10
CA LYS A 547 19.29 -16.62 20.77
C LYS A 547 18.36 -15.84 19.81
N SER A 548 18.53 -15.94 18.50
CA SER A 548 17.78 -15.17 17.48
C SER A 548 16.40 -15.75 17.12
N ASP A 549 16.09 -17.00 17.51
CA ASP A 549 14.75 -17.60 17.30
C ASP A 549 13.71 -17.15 18.34
N LYS A 550 14.08 -16.31 19.31
CA LYS A 550 13.16 -15.73 20.31
C LYS A 550 12.32 -14.55 19.80
N GLY A 551 12.36 -14.25 18.50
CA GLY A 551 11.50 -13.26 17.86
C GLY A 551 10.19 -13.82 17.28
N GLY A 552 9.96 -15.13 17.39
CA GLY A 552 8.63 -15.73 17.23
C GLY A 552 7.87 -15.58 18.53
N ASP A 553 7.39 -14.37 18.82
CA ASP A 553 6.40 -14.15 19.87
C ASP A 553 5.15 -14.98 19.53
N GLY A 554 4.67 -15.73 20.52
CA GLY A 554 3.58 -16.68 20.36
C GLY A 554 2.25 -15.98 20.09
N ASP A 555 1.76 -16.09 18.87
CA ASP A 555 0.35 -16.20 18.58
C ASP A 555 0.03 -17.70 18.53
N GLY A 556 -0.42 -18.24 19.66
CA GLY A 556 -1.01 -19.57 19.69
C GLY A 556 -2.46 -19.48 19.25
N ASP A 557 -2.72 -19.78 17.97
CA ASP A 557 -4.01 -20.33 17.55
C ASP A 557 -3.77 -21.81 17.29
N GLY A 558 -4.15 -22.63 18.27
CA GLY A 558 -4.30 -24.06 18.12
C GLY A 558 -5.70 -24.35 17.62
N ASP A 559 -5.85 -24.46 16.30
CA ASP A 559 -6.93 -25.24 15.69
C ASP A 559 -6.29 -26.55 15.21
N GLU A 560 -6.15 -27.51 16.13
CA GLU A 560 -6.11 -28.92 15.75
C GLU A 560 -7.56 -29.34 15.50
N GLU A 561 -7.96 -29.37 14.22
CA GLU A 561 -9.15 -30.06 13.77
C GLU A 561 -8.99 -31.56 14.11
N GLU A 562 -9.72 -32.04 15.12
CA GLU A 562 -9.92 -33.47 15.34
C GLU A 562 -10.76 -34.04 14.18
N GLU A 563 -10.11 -34.78 13.29
CA GLU A 563 -10.77 -35.74 12.40
C GLU A 563 -11.43 -36.84 13.26
N ALA A 564 -12.72 -36.71 13.52
CA ALA A 564 -13.55 -37.81 14.02
C ALA A 564 -13.85 -38.78 12.86
N GLY A 565 -13.06 -39.84 12.77
CA GLY A 565 -13.33 -41.00 11.91
C GLY A 565 -14.58 -41.76 12.36
N ALA A 566 -15.43 -42.07 11.39
CA ALA A 566 -16.57 -42.97 11.53
C ALA A 566 -16.13 -44.41 11.79
N GLY A 567 -16.86 -45.11 12.66
CA GLY A 567 -16.80 -46.57 12.79
C GLY A 567 -17.45 -47.11 14.07
N ASP A 568 -18.34 -48.09 13.89
CA ASP A 568 -19.02 -48.97 14.85
C ASP A 568 -20.24 -48.35 15.60
N GLY A 569 -21.48 -48.82 15.47
CA GLY A 569 -21.99 -50.07 14.88
C GLY A 569 -22.31 -51.14 15.92
N ASP A 570 -23.19 -50.85 16.89
CA ASP A 570 -23.95 -51.80 17.72
C ASP A 570 -25.05 -50.95 18.41
N GLY A 571 -26.36 -51.22 18.42
CA GLY A 571 -27.10 -52.46 18.46
C GLY A 571 -27.88 -52.50 19.79
N GLY A 572 -29.20 -52.24 19.77
CA GLY A 572 -30.11 -52.66 20.85
C GLY A 572 -31.01 -51.59 21.50
N ASP A 573 -32.24 -51.51 20.98
CA ASP A 573 -33.56 -51.46 21.65
C ASP A 573 -33.80 -50.67 22.96
N GLY A 574 -34.86 -49.86 22.95
CA GLY A 574 -35.50 -49.33 24.15
C GLY A 574 -36.62 -48.32 23.85
N ASP A 575 -37.83 -48.84 23.68
CA ASP A 575 -39.10 -48.13 23.44
C ASP A 575 -39.40 -46.97 24.41
N GLY A 576 -40.14 -45.96 23.93
CA GLY A 576 -40.72 -44.92 24.78
C GLY A 576 -41.46 -43.83 24.01
N ASP A 577 -42.64 -44.18 23.49
CA ASP A 577 -43.64 -43.24 22.96
C ASP A 577 -44.03 -42.15 23.97
N GLY A 578 -44.19 -40.91 23.50
CA GLY A 578 -44.62 -39.77 24.28
C GLY A 578 -45.01 -38.58 23.40
N GLU A 579 -46.24 -38.62 22.90
CA GLU A 579 -46.92 -37.63 22.07
C GLU A 579 -47.02 -36.21 22.65
N SER A 580 -46.89 -35.24 21.74
CA SER A 580 -47.73 -34.04 21.55
C SER A 580 -47.70 -32.90 22.58
N GLY A 581 -47.52 -31.67 22.06
CA GLY A 581 -47.71 -30.43 22.80
C GLY A 581 -47.37 -29.19 21.97
N GLU A 582 -48.17 -28.88 20.96
CA GLU A 582 -48.28 -27.55 20.33
C GLU A 582 -48.69 -26.49 21.37
N ALA A 583 -48.04 -25.32 21.35
CA ALA A 583 -48.69 -24.04 21.66
C ALA A 583 -47.82 -22.82 21.32
N ALA A 584 -48.44 -21.94 20.53
CA ALA A 584 -48.49 -20.48 20.66
C ALA A 584 -47.36 -19.58 20.12
N GLU A 585 -47.75 -18.91 19.04
CA GLU A 585 -47.41 -17.57 18.55
C GLU A 585 -47.21 -16.49 19.64
N GLY A 586 -46.43 -15.45 19.31
CA GLY A 586 -46.47 -14.16 20.01
C GLY A 586 -45.33 -13.19 19.69
N GLU A 587 -45.60 -12.31 18.71
CA GLU A 587 -44.95 -11.02 18.32
C GLU A 587 -43.55 -10.98 17.67
#